data_AF-A0AAV5A6T1-F1
#
_entry.id   AF-A0AAV5A6T1-F1
#
_cell.length_a   1.000
_cell.length_b   1.000
_cell.length_c   1.000
_cell.angle_alpha   90.00
_cell.angle_beta   90.00
_cell.angle_gamma   90.00
#
_symmetry.space_group_name_H-M   'P 1'
#
loop_
_entity.id
_entity.type
_entity.pdbx_description
1 polymer ?
#
loop_
_entity_poly.entity_id
_entity_poly.type
_entity_poly.pdbx_seq_one_letter_code
_entity_poly.pdbx_strand_id
1 'polypeptide(L)'
;MPDYILSLNAFSEVIVHGLLLKDEASIPLTFHRGVSREGELCEIPFGPDAVCRGIPPRPPSNLPPPGGEHLSIMLGETLGSGRVGTVHRAILLGHDYDTKLPPLVIKVSRQKLSESIEQEAWFYEELEHVQGIAVPLCYGFFQARIEDGTEVTTWNDDKSYIKHKRQGDPTLLSILLLERLGERIPMHQSDYSIIQ
;
A
#
# COMPACT_ATOMS: atom_id res chain seq x y z
N MET A 1 -19.75 14.58 -16.76
CA MET A 1 -18.93 15.42 -15.86
C MET A 1 -17.50 14.95 -15.97
N PRO A 2 -16.52 15.78 -16.33
CA PRO A 2 -15.12 15.45 -16.16
C PRO A 2 -14.50 16.44 -15.17
N ASP A 3 -14.89 16.36 -13.91
CA ASP A 3 -14.17 17.08 -12.86
C ASP A 3 -12.93 16.26 -12.52
N TYR A 4 -11.86 16.55 -13.28
CA TYR A 4 -10.46 16.23 -13.05
C TYR A 4 -10.14 14.91 -12.33
N ILE A 5 -10.08 13.82 -13.09
CA ILE A 5 -9.43 12.59 -12.65
C ILE A 5 -7.93 12.87 -12.69
N LEU A 6 -7.34 13.12 -11.53
CA LEU A 6 -5.89 13.08 -11.33
C LEU A 6 -5.40 11.72 -11.86
N SER A 7 -4.38 11.73 -12.73
CA SER A 7 -3.91 10.49 -13.33
C SER A 7 -3.40 9.53 -12.25
N LEU A 8 -3.79 8.25 -12.31
CA LEU A 8 -3.35 7.22 -11.36
C LEU A 8 -1.82 7.11 -11.25
N ASN A 9 -1.09 7.60 -12.26
CA ASN A 9 0.37 7.56 -12.29
C ASN A 9 1.02 8.93 -12.00
N ALA A 10 0.29 9.93 -11.49
CA ALA A 10 0.80 11.30 -11.41
C ALA A 10 1.91 11.53 -10.37
N PHE A 11 1.87 10.83 -9.23
CA PHE A 11 2.76 11.13 -8.10
C PHE A 11 4.11 10.43 -8.22
N SER A 12 5.22 11.15 -8.27
CA SER A 12 6.55 10.56 -8.10
C SER A 12 6.90 10.34 -6.63
N GLU A 13 6.31 11.13 -5.73
CA GLU A 13 6.65 11.10 -4.31
C GLU A 13 5.44 11.29 -3.40
N VAL A 14 5.51 10.65 -2.22
CA VAL A 14 4.54 10.81 -1.14
C VAL A 14 5.28 11.12 0.15
N ILE A 15 4.97 12.26 0.76
CA ILE A 15 5.52 12.69 2.05
C ILE A 15 4.49 12.35 3.13
N VAL A 16 4.85 11.43 4.02
CA VAL A 16 3.97 10.93 5.08
C VAL A 16 4.41 11.48 6.44
N HIS A 17 3.52 12.23 7.07
CA HIS A 17 3.67 12.73 8.45
C HIS A 17 2.98 11.78 9.45
N GLY A 18 3.46 11.71 10.69
CA GLY A 18 2.87 10.86 11.74
C GLY A 18 3.29 9.38 11.70
N LEU A 19 4.09 8.98 10.70
CA LEU A 19 4.53 7.59 10.53
C LEU A 19 5.78 7.25 11.33
N LEU A 20 6.71 8.18 11.44
CA LEU A 20 7.97 7.99 12.17
C LEU A 20 7.99 8.84 13.43
N LEU A 21 8.57 8.28 14.48
CA LEU A 21 8.96 8.98 15.70
C LEU A 21 10.48 8.89 15.85
N LYS A 22 11.10 10.03 16.10
CA LYS A 22 12.51 10.16 16.48
C LYS A 22 12.58 11.06 17.69
N ASP A 23 13.11 10.55 18.80
CA ASP A 23 13.18 11.26 20.09
C ASP A 23 11.83 11.86 20.51
N GLU A 24 10.75 11.06 20.40
CA GLU A 24 9.35 11.44 20.69
C GLU A 24 8.73 12.51 19.76
N ALA A 25 9.49 13.05 18.80
CA ALA A 25 8.98 13.96 17.78
C ALA A 25 8.57 13.20 16.52
N SER A 26 7.42 13.56 15.93
CA SER A 26 7.04 13.04 14.62
C SER A 26 7.86 13.71 13.53
N ILE A 27 8.48 12.90 12.68
CA ILE A 27 9.23 13.36 11.51
C ILE A 27 8.55 12.89 10.21
N PRO A 28 8.50 13.75 9.17
CA PRO A 28 8.00 13.33 7.87
C PRO A 28 8.95 12.32 7.22
N LEU A 29 8.38 11.34 6.53
CA LEU A 29 9.12 10.40 5.70
C LEU A 29 8.72 10.57 4.23
N THR A 30 9.71 10.76 3.37
CA THR A 30 9.50 10.85 1.92
C THR A 30 9.64 9.47 1.29
N PHE A 31 8.60 9.04 0.60
CA PHE A 31 8.59 7.83 -0.21
C PHE A 31 8.68 8.19 -1.68
N HIS A 32 9.51 7.46 -2.42
CA HIS A 32 9.65 7.60 -3.86
C HIS A 32 8.93 6.46 -4.57
N ARG A 33 8.36 6.74 -5.74
CA ARG A 33 7.67 5.73 -6.54
C ARG A 33 8.61 4.56 -6.83
N GLY A 34 8.18 3.36 -6.42
CA GLY A 34 8.84 2.11 -6.73
C GLY A 34 8.33 1.52 -8.03
N VAL A 35 9.02 0.49 -8.51
CA VAL A 35 8.57 -0.38 -9.61
C VAL A 35 8.27 -1.73 -9.00
N SER A 36 7.08 -2.27 -9.22
CA SER A 36 6.78 -3.62 -8.75
C SER A 36 7.51 -4.65 -9.61
N ARG A 37 8.12 -5.64 -8.97
CA ARG A 37 8.65 -6.81 -9.67
C ARG A 37 7.53 -7.72 -10.12
N GLU A 38 7.79 -8.43 -11.22
CA GLU A 38 6.87 -9.45 -11.69
C GLU A 38 6.67 -10.51 -10.62
N GLY A 39 5.40 -10.75 -10.28
CA GLY A 39 5.05 -11.70 -9.24
C GLY A 39 5.29 -13.14 -9.68
N GLU A 40 5.90 -13.94 -8.80
CA GLU A 40 5.85 -15.39 -8.92
C GLU A 40 4.43 -15.86 -8.59
N LEU A 41 3.58 -16.02 -9.62
CA LEU A 41 2.30 -16.69 -9.43
C LEU A 41 2.57 -18.14 -9.06
N CYS A 42 2.06 -18.57 -7.90
CA CYS A 42 2.13 -19.95 -7.46
C CYS A 42 1.55 -20.83 -8.58
N GLU A 43 2.41 -21.65 -9.19
CA GLU A 43 1.99 -22.70 -10.11
C GLU A 43 1.16 -23.69 -9.28
N ILE A 44 -0.16 -23.50 -9.23
CA ILE A 44 -1.05 -24.53 -8.73
C ILE A 44 -1.40 -25.38 -9.96
N PRO A 45 -0.73 -26.53 -10.19
CA PRO A 45 -1.17 -27.43 -11.26
C PRO A 45 -2.57 -27.91 -10.91
N PHE A 46 -3.57 -27.37 -11.62
CA PHE A 46 -4.94 -27.88 -11.56
C PHE A 46 -5.00 -29.22 -12.31
N GLY A 47 -4.55 -30.29 -11.64
CA GLY A 47 -4.64 -31.66 -12.12
C GLY A 47 -3.38 -32.20 -12.83
N PRO A 48 -3.30 -33.52 -12.98
CA PRO A 48 -2.12 -34.22 -13.53
C PRO A 48 -1.80 -33.90 -14.99
N ASP A 49 -2.76 -33.33 -15.75
CA ASP A 49 -2.63 -33.04 -17.18
C ASP A 49 -2.59 -31.53 -17.51
N ALA A 50 -2.52 -30.66 -16.49
CA ALA A 50 -2.43 -29.22 -16.72
C ALA A 50 -1.04 -28.86 -17.26
N VAL A 51 -0.95 -28.67 -18.58
CA VAL A 51 0.24 -28.06 -19.20
C VAL A 51 0.26 -26.59 -18.80
N CYS A 52 1.19 -26.22 -17.91
CA CYS A 52 1.47 -24.83 -17.57
C CYS A 52 1.99 -24.13 -18.83
N ARG A 53 1.14 -23.35 -19.51
CA ARG A 53 1.51 -22.60 -20.73
C ARG A 53 2.26 -21.31 -20.42
N GLY A 54 2.76 -21.18 -19.19
CA GLY A 54 3.33 -19.95 -18.65
C GLY A 54 2.26 -18.90 -18.34
N ILE A 55 2.72 -17.82 -17.72
CA ILE A 55 1.90 -16.63 -17.46
C ILE A 55 1.70 -15.92 -18.81
N PRO A 56 0.46 -15.58 -19.22
CA PRO A 56 0.25 -14.78 -20.42
C PRO A 56 0.99 -13.45 -20.29
N PRO A 57 1.57 -12.92 -21.37
CA PRO A 57 2.30 -11.64 -21.30
C PRO A 57 1.35 -10.54 -20.84
N ARG A 58 1.85 -9.73 -19.90
CA ARG A 58 1.12 -8.58 -19.38
C ARG A 58 0.70 -7.64 -20.53
N PRO A 59 -0.59 -7.26 -20.62
CA PRO A 59 -1.02 -6.20 -21.53
C PRO A 59 -0.29 -4.89 -21.22
N PRO A 60 0.06 -4.08 -22.23
CA PRO A 60 0.65 -2.78 -21.98
C PRO A 60 -0.31 -1.91 -21.15
N SER A 61 0.23 -1.19 -20.16
CA SER A 61 -0.52 -0.23 -19.38
C SER A 61 -1.07 0.89 -20.26
N ASN A 62 -2.31 1.33 -20.01
CA ASN A 62 -2.90 2.50 -20.64
C ASN A 62 -2.68 3.77 -19.81
N LEU A 63 -2.04 3.67 -18.65
CA LEU A 63 -1.69 4.81 -17.83
C LEU A 63 -0.63 5.66 -18.54
N PRO A 64 -0.68 7.00 -18.38
CA PRO A 64 0.43 7.82 -18.82
C PRO A 64 1.70 7.45 -18.02
N PRO A 65 2.89 7.83 -18.52
CA PRO A 65 4.13 7.69 -17.76
C PRO A 65 4.01 8.31 -16.36
N PRO A 66 4.80 7.83 -15.38
CA PRO A 66 4.82 8.43 -14.05
C PRO A 66 5.03 9.95 -14.13
N GLY A 67 4.14 10.70 -13.50
CA GLY A 67 4.26 12.15 -13.36
C GLY A 67 5.35 12.51 -12.35
N GLY A 68 5.63 13.81 -12.26
CA GLY A 68 6.60 14.39 -11.32
C GLY A 68 5.94 15.06 -10.12
N GLU A 69 4.72 14.65 -9.75
CA GLU A 69 3.94 15.33 -8.72
C GLU A 69 4.27 14.82 -7.31
N HIS A 70 4.05 15.67 -6.32
CA HIS A 70 4.28 15.35 -4.92
C HIS A 70 2.97 15.41 -4.12
N LEU A 71 2.80 14.48 -3.20
CA LEU A 71 1.63 14.42 -2.32
C LEU A 71 2.06 14.46 -0.86
N SER A 72 1.55 15.42 -0.07
CA SER A 72 1.79 15.44 1.39
C SER A 72 0.56 15.00 2.17
N ILE A 73 0.73 13.99 3.02
CA ILE A 73 -0.35 13.41 3.83
C ILE A 73 0.06 13.28 5.29
N MET A 74 -0.93 13.38 6.16
CA MET A 74 -0.84 12.99 7.56
C MET A 74 -1.49 11.62 7.74
N LEU A 75 -0.79 10.74 8.44
CA LEU A 75 -1.30 9.42 8.83
C LEU A 75 -2.45 9.62 9.82
N GLY A 76 -3.66 9.20 9.41
CA GLY A 76 -4.87 9.25 10.23
C GLY A 76 -5.08 7.97 11.04
N GLU A 77 -6.33 7.67 11.37
CA GLU A 77 -6.68 6.47 12.12
C GLU A 77 -6.41 5.16 11.36
N THR A 78 -6.08 4.10 12.09
CA THR A 78 -5.99 2.73 11.57
C THR A 78 -7.38 2.23 11.19
N LEU A 79 -7.56 1.88 9.91
CA LEU A 79 -8.79 1.31 9.37
C LEU A 79 -8.77 -0.22 9.34
N GLY A 80 -7.58 -0.80 9.23
CA GLY A 80 -7.40 -2.24 9.17
C GLY A 80 -5.98 -2.67 9.48
N SER A 81 -5.82 -3.90 9.96
CA SER A 81 -4.53 -4.49 10.29
C SER A 81 -4.53 -5.92 9.83
N GLY A 82 -3.47 -6.31 9.11
CA GLY A 82 -3.30 -7.66 8.59
C GLY A 82 -1.86 -8.13 8.75
N ARG A 83 -1.60 -9.33 8.25
CA ARG A 83 -0.27 -9.96 8.30
C ARG A 83 0.81 -9.15 7.60
N VAL A 84 0.50 -8.53 6.46
CA VAL A 84 1.48 -7.84 5.63
C VAL A 84 1.67 -6.37 6.03
N GLY A 85 0.64 -5.75 6.59
CA GLY A 85 0.64 -4.31 6.82
C GLY A 85 -0.58 -3.83 7.56
N THR A 86 -0.59 -2.52 7.77
CA THR A 86 -1.71 -1.78 8.37
C THR A 86 -2.23 -0.77 7.37
N VAL A 87 -3.54 -0.58 7.33
CA VAL A 87 -4.22 0.36 6.45
C VAL A 87 -4.69 1.53 7.30
N HIS A 88 -4.34 2.74 6.87
CA HIS A 88 -4.63 3.99 7.58
C HIS A 88 -5.35 4.95 6.67
N ARG A 89 -6.19 5.79 7.27
CA ARG A 89 -6.76 6.94 6.56
C ARG A 89 -5.62 7.91 6.18
N ALA A 90 -5.63 8.41 4.95
CA ALA A 90 -4.70 9.47 4.53
C ALA A 90 -5.40 10.82 4.61
N ILE A 91 -4.87 11.72 5.44
CA ILE A 91 -5.37 13.09 5.59
C ILE A 91 -4.51 13.99 4.71
N LEU A 92 -5.09 14.56 3.66
CA LEU A 92 -4.36 15.46 2.76
C LEU A 92 -3.95 16.74 3.51
N LEU A 93 -2.64 17.05 3.53
CA LEU A 93 -2.11 18.29 4.12
C LEU A 93 -1.97 19.41 3.08
N GLY A 94 -1.96 19.03 1.80
CA GLY A 94 -1.82 19.89 0.65
C GLY A 94 -1.29 19.08 -0.53
N HIS A 95 -1.76 19.42 -1.72
CA HIS A 95 -1.28 18.91 -2.99
C HIS A 95 -1.19 20.09 -3.96
N ASP A 96 -0.27 20.03 -4.92
CA ASP A 96 0.08 21.16 -5.79
C ASP A 96 -1.03 21.59 -6.77
N TYR A 97 -2.25 21.03 -6.68
CA TYR A 97 -3.27 21.13 -7.70
C TYR A 97 -4.68 21.47 -7.18
N ASP A 98 -5.47 22.12 -8.03
CA ASP A 98 -6.89 22.45 -7.82
C ASP A 98 -7.83 21.24 -8.04
N THR A 99 -7.25 20.04 -8.20
CA THR A 99 -7.96 18.79 -8.50
C THR A 99 -8.40 18.11 -7.21
N LYS A 100 -9.68 17.71 -7.12
CA LYS A 100 -10.20 17.03 -5.95
C LYS A 100 -9.81 15.56 -5.99
N LEU A 101 -8.83 15.18 -5.17
CA LEU A 101 -8.55 13.76 -4.89
C LEU A 101 -9.75 13.14 -4.16
N PRO A 102 -10.14 11.88 -4.48
CA PRO A 102 -11.07 11.15 -3.64
C PRO A 102 -10.44 10.89 -2.26
N PRO A 103 -11.24 10.50 -1.26
CA PRO A 103 -10.68 10.06 0.01
C PRO A 103 -9.66 8.93 -0.21
N LEU A 104 -8.48 9.06 0.39
CA LEU A 104 -7.38 8.11 0.20
C LEU A 104 -7.10 7.29 1.47
N VAL A 105 -6.46 6.15 1.28
CA VAL A 105 -5.84 5.34 2.33
C VAL A 105 -4.41 5.03 1.96
N ILE A 106 -3.58 4.80 2.97
CA ILE A 106 -2.26 4.21 2.79
C ILE A 106 -2.16 2.88 3.50
N LYS A 107 -1.64 1.88 2.79
CA LYS A 107 -1.24 0.61 3.38
C LYS A 107 0.25 0.63 3.63
N VAL A 108 0.65 0.49 4.88
CA VAL A 108 2.04 0.52 5.32
C VAL A 108 2.52 -0.91 5.60
N SER A 109 3.67 -1.29 5.03
CA SER A 109 4.26 -2.61 5.28
C SER A 109 4.63 -2.80 6.74
N ARG A 110 4.49 -4.02 7.26
CA ARG A 110 5.18 -4.41 8.49
C ARG A 110 6.68 -4.54 8.25
N GLN A 111 7.43 -4.62 9.34
CA GLN A 111 8.87 -4.81 9.30
C GLN A 111 9.23 -6.05 8.45
N LYS A 112 10.13 -5.86 7.47
CA LYS A 112 10.61 -6.89 6.52
C LYS A 112 9.53 -7.49 5.60
N LEU A 113 8.35 -6.89 5.50
CA LEU A 113 7.28 -7.35 4.58
C LEU A 113 7.07 -6.40 3.39
N SER A 114 8.10 -5.61 3.06
CA SER A 114 8.09 -4.67 1.94
C SER A 114 7.90 -5.35 0.58
N GLU A 115 8.46 -6.55 0.41
CA GLU A 115 8.27 -7.40 -0.78
C GLU A 115 6.82 -7.88 -0.91
N SER A 116 6.12 -8.13 0.20
CA SER A 116 4.70 -8.49 0.15
C SER A 116 3.80 -7.33 -0.29
N ILE A 117 4.18 -6.08 0.05
CA ILE A 117 3.49 -4.88 -0.48
C ILE A 117 3.82 -4.67 -1.96
N GLU A 118 5.07 -4.93 -2.38
CA GLU A 118 5.47 -4.89 -3.78
C GLU A 118 4.69 -5.91 -4.63
N GLN A 119 4.54 -7.14 -4.14
CA GLN A 119 3.73 -8.17 -4.77
C GLN A 119 2.26 -7.76 -4.89
N GLU A 120 1.72 -7.08 -3.88
CA GLU A 120 0.37 -6.53 -3.92
C GLU A 120 0.25 -5.39 -4.95
N ALA A 121 1.27 -4.54 -5.08
CA ALA A 121 1.34 -3.52 -6.12
C ALA A 121 1.27 -4.13 -7.52
N TRP A 122 2.01 -5.21 -7.74
CA TRP A 122 1.97 -5.97 -9.00
C TRP A 122 0.56 -6.44 -9.35
N PHE A 123 -0.21 -6.92 -8.36
CA PHE A 123 -1.62 -7.29 -8.60
C PHE A 123 -2.49 -6.10 -9.03
N TYR A 124 -2.27 -4.91 -8.46
CA TYR A 124 -3.01 -3.72 -8.90
C TYR A 124 -2.66 -3.33 -10.35
N GLU A 125 -1.41 -3.49 -10.77
CA GLU A 125 -1.00 -3.28 -12.17
C GLU A 125 -1.70 -4.27 -13.12
N GLU A 126 -1.75 -5.56 -12.78
CA GLU A 126 -2.50 -6.56 -13.57
C GLU A 126 -4.01 -6.25 -13.64
N LEU A 127 -4.54 -5.67 -12.57
CA LEU A 127 -5.95 -5.34 -12.44
C LEU A 127 -6.30 -3.92 -12.91
N GLU A 128 -5.41 -3.23 -13.66
CA GLU A 128 -5.59 -1.84 -14.12
C GLU A 128 -6.99 -1.60 -14.72
N HIS A 129 -7.42 -2.48 -15.63
CA HIS A 129 -8.69 -2.39 -16.35
C HIS A 129 -9.96 -2.54 -15.48
N VAL A 130 -9.84 -3.01 -14.24
CA VAL A 130 -10.98 -3.18 -13.30
C VAL A 130 -10.86 -2.30 -12.05
N GLN A 131 -9.81 -1.47 -11.96
CA GLN A 131 -9.70 -0.49 -10.88
C GLN A 131 -10.82 0.55 -10.96
N GLY A 132 -11.32 0.99 -9.81
CA GLY A 132 -12.49 1.87 -9.70
C GLY A 132 -13.84 1.18 -9.96
N ILE A 133 -13.83 -0.11 -10.32
CA ILE A 133 -15.04 -0.93 -10.54
C ILE A 133 -15.10 -2.06 -9.52
N ALA A 134 -14.12 -2.96 -9.55
CA ALA A 134 -14.08 -4.16 -8.71
C ALA A 134 -13.01 -4.08 -7.62
N VAL A 135 -11.96 -3.29 -7.84
CA VAL A 135 -10.88 -3.05 -6.89
C VAL A 135 -10.62 -1.54 -6.74
N PRO A 136 -10.03 -1.09 -5.62
CA PRO A 136 -9.69 0.33 -5.45
C PRO A 136 -8.80 0.87 -6.57
N LEU A 137 -8.92 2.17 -6.86
CA LEU A 137 -7.90 2.88 -7.62
C LEU A 137 -6.56 2.87 -6.85
N CYS A 138 -5.50 2.44 -7.50
CA CYS A 138 -4.14 2.42 -7.00
C CYS A 138 -3.35 3.57 -7.62
N TYR A 139 -2.97 4.53 -6.77
CA TYR A 139 -2.20 5.70 -7.17
C TYR A 139 -0.69 5.43 -7.20
N GLY A 140 -0.26 4.27 -6.71
CA GLY A 140 1.12 3.82 -6.83
C GLY A 140 1.65 3.07 -5.62
N PHE A 141 2.80 2.46 -5.87
CA PHE A 141 3.68 1.83 -4.91
C PHE A 141 4.86 2.74 -4.63
N PHE A 142 5.18 2.94 -3.36
CA PHE A 142 6.25 3.85 -2.97
C PHE A 142 7.12 3.23 -1.88
N GLN A 143 8.40 3.59 -1.87
CA GLN A 143 9.40 3.04 -0.98
C GLN A 143 10.26 4.14 -0.37
N ALA A 144 10.65 3.93 0.88
CA ALA A 144 11.56 4.79 1.62
C ALA A 144 12.54 3.95 2.43
N ARG A 145 13.77 4.45 2.59
CA ARG A 145 14.74 3.88 3.53
C ARG A 145 14.63 4.61 4.85
N ILE A 146 14.55 3.86 5.95
CA ILE A 146 14.56 4.41 7.31
C ILE A 146 15.89 4.10 7.99
N GLU A 147 16.38 5.05 8.78
CA GLU A 147 17.59 4.90 9.57
C GLU A 147 17.38 3.88 10.71
N ASP A 148 18.45 3.19 11.08
CA ASP A 148 18.47 2.31 12.25
C ASP A 148 18.07 3.10 13.51
N GLY A 149 17.23 2.48 14.35
CA GLY A 149 16.75 3.07 15.59
C GLY A 149 15.54 3.99 15.46
N THR A 150 15.06 4.26 14.24
CA THR A 150 13.80 4.98 14.03
C THR A 150 12.61 4.14 14.46
N GLU A 151 11.68 4.71 15.22
CA GLU A 151 10.43 4.05 15.58
C GLU A 151 9.36 4.30 14.52
N VAL A 152 8.75 3.23 14.00
CA VAL A 152 7.61 3.31 13.09
C VAL A 152 6.34 3.08 13.90
N THR A 153 5.47 4.08 13.94
CA THR A 153 4.27 4.09 14.81
C THR A 153 3.33 2.92 14.54
N THR A 154 3.28 2.44 13.30
CA THR A 154 2.38 1.37 12.86
C THR A 154 2.83 -0.04 13.26
N TRP A 155 4.04 -0.19 13.81
CA TRP A 155 4.59 -1.50 14.19
C TRP A 155 4.34 -1.87 15.67
N ASN A 156 3.80 -0.94 16.47
CA ASN A 156 3.67 -1.10 17.92
C ASN A 156 2.72 -2.21 18.42
N ASP A 157 1.85 -2.74 17.55
CA ASP A 157 0.95 -3.87 17.90
C ASP A 157 1.61 -5.25 17.76
N ASP A 158 2.79 -5.35 17.13
CA ASP A 158 3.46 -6.63 16.96
C ASP A 158 4.21 -6.99 18.23
N LYS A 159 3.70 -7.94 19.03
CA LYS A 159 4.44 -8.52 20.18
C LYS A 159 5.77 -9.17 19.76
N SER A 160 6.01 -9.29 18.46
CA SER A 160 7.25 -9.72 17.83
C SER A 160 8.21 -8.58 17.49
N TYR A 161 7.93 -7.33 17.93
CA TYR A 161 8.81 -6.17 17.78
C TYR A 161 10.14 -6.41 18.53
N ILE A 162 11.02 -7.17 17.89
CA ILE A 162 12.42 -7.23 18.26
C ILE A 162 12.93 -5.85 17.91
N LYS A 163 13.13 -4.98 18.93
CA LYS A 163 13.97 -3.79 18.80
C LYS A 163 15.27 -4.25 18.15
N HIS A 164 15.40 -4.02 16.85
CA HIS A 164 16.58 -4.43 16.12
C HIS A 164 17.72 -3.55 16.59
N LYS A 165 18.48 -4.06 17.56
CA LYS A 165 19.81 -3.58 17.96
C LYS A 165 20.91 -4.06 16.99
N ARG A 166 20.56 -4.49 15.77
CA ARG A 166 21.55 -4.94 14.78
C ARG A 166 21.84 -3.81 13.81
N GLN A 167 22.91 -3.13 14.15
CA GLN A 167 23.66 -2.18 13.34
C GLN A 167 23.98 -2.78 11.97
N GLY A 168 23.53 -2.14 10.89
CA GLY A 168 24.15 -2.37 9.58
C GLY A 168 23.35 -1.95 8.35
N ASP A 169 22.07 -2.29 8.27
CA ASP A 169 21.32 -2.16 7.01
C ASP A 169 20.05 -1.30 7.17
N PRO A 170 19.90 -0.22 6.38
CA PRO A 170 18.71 0.61 6.41
C PRO A 170 17.48 -0.24 6.11
N THR A 171 16.46 -0.12 6.96
CA THR A 171 15.22 -0.87 6.75
C THR A 171 14.45 -0.22 5.61
N LEU A 172 13.99 -1.03 4.65
CA LEU A 172 13.15 -0.57 3.56
C LEU A 172 11.69 -0.62 4.02
N LEU A 173 10.98 0.50 3.91
CA LEU A 173 9.56 0.63 4.21
C LEU A 173 8.80 0.85 2.89
N SER A 174 7.74 0.07 2.67
CA SER A 174 6.91 0.16 1.47
C SER A 174 5.50 0.61 1.82
N ILE A 175 4.90 1.40 0.94
CA ILE A 175 3.49 1.79 1.01
C ILE A 175 2.77 1.58 -0.31
N LEU A 176 1.45 1.36 -0.22
CA LEU A 176 0.50 1.53 -1.32
C LEU A 176 -0.40 2.72 -1.02
N LEU A 177 -0.56 3.59 -2.01
CA LEU A 177 -1.54 4.68 -1.96
C LEU A 177 -2.77 4.27 -2.77
N LEU A 178 -3.92 4.17 -2.09
CA LEU A 178 -5.15 3.66 -2.68
C LEU A 178 -6.31 4.62 -2.43
N GLU A 179 -7.32 4.56 -3.28
CA GLU A 179 -8.63 5.12 -2.98
C GLU A 179 -9.27 4.41 -1.78
N ARG A 180 -9.94 5.18 -0.92
CA ARG A 180 -10.76 4.65 0.16
C ARG A 180 -12.11 4.19 -0.38
N LEU A 181 -12.42 2.91 -0.21
CA LEU A 181 -13.73 2.36 -0.56
C LEU A 181 -14.61 2.19 0.68
N GLY A 182 -15.68 2.98 0.76
CA GLY A 182 -16.80 2.80 1.69
C GLY A 182 -16.41 2.60 3.16
N GLU A 183 -17.35 2.02 3.90
CA GLU A 183 -17.17 1.56 5.27
C GLU A 183 -17.08 0.04 5.33
N ARG A 184 -16.61 -0.49 6.47
CA ARG A 184 -16.51 -1.93 6.69
C ARG A 184 -17.89 -2.58 6.53
N ILE A 185 -18.00 -3.52 5.59
CA ILE A 185 -19.19 -4.34 5.44
C ILE A 185 -19.26 -5.29 6.65
N PRO A 186 -20.32 -5.26 7.48
CA PRO A 186 -20.46 -6.17 8.60
C PRO A 186 -20.57 -7.59 8.06
N MET A 187 -19.59 -8.44 8.36
CA MET A 187 -19.74 -9.88 8.16
C MET A 187 -20.66 -10.42 9.26
N HIS A 188 -21.73 -11.10 8.87
CA HIS A 188 -22.60 -11.81 9.79
C HIS A 188 -21.74 -12.82 10.56
N GLN A 189 -21.55 -12.59 11.86
CA GLN A 189 -21.00 -13.61 12.75
C GLN A 189 -22.09 -14.66 12.92
N SER A 190 -21.87 -15.88 12.43
CA SER A 190 -22.77 -16.99 12.72
C SER A 190 -22.62 -17.33 14.19
N ASP A 191 -23.59 -16.95 15.02
CA ASP A 191 -23.73 -17.42 16.39
C ASP A 191 -24.01 -18.93 16.37
N TYR A 192 -22.96 -19.73 16.35
CA TYR A 192 -23.04 -21.16 16.66
C TYR A 192 -23.12 -21.35 18.18
N SER A 193 -24.16 -20.82 18.81
CA SER A 193 -24.59 -21.29 20.13
C SER A 193 -25.57 -22.44 19.92
N ILE A 194 -25.02 -23.65 19.79
CA ILE A 194 -25.80 -24.89 19.83
C ILE A 194 -26.37 -25.04 21.25
N ILE A 195 -27.69 -24.94 21.31
CA ILE A 195 -28.66 -25.55 22.21
C ILE A 195 -28.03 -26.55 23.20
N GLN A 196 -28.11 -26.23 24.51
CA GLN A 196 -27.98 -27.20 25.60
C GLN A 196 -29.31 -27.89 25.86
#